data_AF-A0AA38LDZ7-F1
#
_entry.id   AF-A0AA38LDZ7-F1
#
_cell.length_a   1.000
_cell.length_b   1.000
_cell.length_c   1.000
_cell.angle_alpha   90.00
_cell.angle_beta   90.00
_cell.angle_gamma   90.00
#
_symmetry.space_group_name_H-M   'P 1'
#
loop_
_entity.id
_entity.type
_entity.pdbx_description
1 polymer ?
#
loop_
_entity_poly.entity_id
_entity_poly.type
_entity_poly.pdbx_seq_one_letter_code
_entity_poly.pdbx_strand_id
1 'polypeptide(L)'
;VKQALCSMVIDDVWSVWRQTNIERAIKIKSLILDDDWWAKVAYLLSFTEPILSMIKYADTDDACIGEIYDGIDSMLEKIRDILQQKEQDPEENFYNEVKTVIMRRWNKMTTPSHLLAYALNPKYYSSEILGLPGGQAPYNDHEFATKTETTFQRLFPDPAVAIAVSYEMACFISSFNDSMGELNALSDKYNLKPSMWWYVHGHDAEYLRHVAIKVLSQ
;
A
#
# COMPACT_ATOMS: atom_id res chain seq x y z
N VAL A 1 -16.69 -5.62 -24.02
CA VAL A 1 -15.53 -5.32 -24.90
C VAL A 1 -15.26 -6.44 -25.92
N LYS A 2 -14.95 -7.68 -25.51
CA LYS A 2 -14.70 -8.82 -26.44
C LYS A 2 -15.75 -8.94 -27.56
N GLN A 3 -17.04 -9.05 -27.21
CA GLN A 3 -18.12 -9.20 -28.19
C GLN A 3 -18.18 -8.05 -29.21
N ALA A 4 -18.07 -6.80 -28.74
CA ALA A 4 -18.07 -5.63 -29.62
C ALA A 4 -16.88 -5.64 -30.60
N LEU A 5 -15.69 -6.05 -30.14
CA LEU A 5 -14.51 -6.18 -30.99
C LEU A 5 -14.66 -7.33 -32.00
N CYS A 6 -15.20 -8.47 -31.59
CA CYS A 6 -15.52 -9.59 -32.50
C CYS A 6 -16.50 -9.14 -33.58
N SER A 7 -17.59 -8.47 -33.21
CA SER A 7 -18.56 -7.93 -34.16
C SER A 7 -17.90 -6.96 -35.13
N MET A 8 -17.06 -6.06 -34.64
CA MET A 8 -16.33 -5.09 -35.47
C MET A 8 -15.46 -5.78 -36.54
N VAL A 9 -14.69 -6.82 -36.20
CA VAL A 9 -13.76 -7.44 -37.17
C VAL A 9 -14.44 -8.42 -38.14
N ILE A 10 -15.68 -8.79 -37.86
CA ILE A 10 -16.53 -9.63 -38.72
C ILE A 10 -17.35 -8.77 -39.69
N ASP A 11 -17.66 -7.53 -39.33
CA ASP A 11 -18.43 -6.58 -40.14
C ASP A 11 -17.77 -6.29 -41.51
N ASP A 12 -18.59 -6.16 -42.55
CA ASP A 12 -18.13 -5.88 -43.92
C ASP A 12 -17.40 -4.54 -44.02
N VAL A 13 -17.75 -3.55 -43.19
CA VAL A 13 -17.10 -2.24 -43.12
C VAL A 13 -15.64 -2.37 -42.65
N TRP A 14 -15.28 -3.40 -41.88
CA TRP A 14 -13.90 -3.68 -41.50
C TRP A 14 -12.99 -3.93 -42.72
N SER A 15 -13.55 -4.42 -43.84
CA SER A 15 -12.78 -4.63 -45.08
C SER A 15 -12.28 -3.32 -45.70
N VAL A 16 -13.00 -2.21 -45.49
CA VAL A 16 -12.64 -0.86 -45.97
C VAL A 16 -11.41 -0.33 -45.23
N TRP A 17 -11.31 -0.59 -43.92
CA TRP A 17 -10.22 -0.09 -43.06
C TRP A 17 -8.89 -0.84 -43.23
N ARG A 18 -8.87 -2.02 -43.87
CA ARG A 18 -7.62 -2.80 -44.06
C ARG A 18 -6.74 -2.29 -45.19
N GLN A 19 -7.24 -1.39 -46.03
CA GLN A 19 -6.56 -0.91 -47.24
C GLN A 19 -5.22 -0.20 -46.93
N THR A 20 -5.05 0.32 -45.71
CA THR A 20 -3.82 1.00 -45.27
C THR A 20 -2.71 0.03 -44.85
N ASN A 21 -3.06 -1.15 -44.30
CA ASN A 21 -2.10 -2.21 -43.94
C ASN A 21 -2.81 -3.56 -43.76
N ILE A 22 -2.87 -4.33 -44.84
CA ILE A 22 -3.64 -5.59 -44.92
C ILE A 22 -3.09 -6.64 -43.95
N GLU A 23 -1.77 -6.81 -43.89
CA GLU A 23 -1.11 -7.82 -43.03
C GLU A 23 -1.42 -7.58 -41.55
N ARG A 24 -1.33 -6.32 -41.10
CA ARG A 24 -1.65 -5.96 -39.72
C ARG A 24 -3.12 -6.19 -39.40
N ALA A 25 -4.03 -5.87 -40.32
CA ALA A 25 -5.46 -6.07 -40.13
C ALA A 25 -5.84 -7.56 -40.05
N ILE A 26 -5.18 -8.42 -40.83
CA ILE A 26 -5.34 -9.88 -40.74
C ILE A 26 -4.89 -10.37 -39.36
N LYS A 27 -3.72 -9.93 -38.89
CA LYS A 27 -3.17 -10.31 -37.58
C LYS A 27 -4.05 -9.84 -36.40
N ILE A 28 -4.58 -8.61 -36.47
CA ILE A 28 -5.51 -8.10 -35.45
C ILE A 28 -6.80 -8.93 -35.45
N LYS A 29 -7.36 -9.22 -36.63
CA LYS A 29 -8.57 -10.04 -36.74
C LYS A 29 -8.35 -11.45 -36.17
N SER A 30 -7.22 -12.09 -36.48
CA SER A 30 -6.91 -13.42 -35.95
C SER A 30 -6.79 -13.41 -34.43
N LEU A 31 -6.14 -12.40 -33.84
CA LEU A 31 -6.03 -12.26 -32.38
C LEU A 31 -7.39 -12.01 -31.71
N ILE A 32 -8.23 -11.14 -32.27
CA ILE A 32 -9.55 -10.81 -31.69
C ILE A 32 -10.50 -12.01 -31.73
N LEU A 33 -10.35 -12.91 -32.71
CA LEU A 33 -11.17 -14.11 -32.83
C LEU A 33 -10.57 -15.34 -32.10
N ASP A 34 -9.38 -15.20 -31.51
CA ASP A 34 -8.69 -16.27 -30.80
C ASP A 34 -9.13 -16.33 -29.33
N ASP A 35 -9.82 -17.42 -28.96
CA ASP A 35 -10.29 -17.63 -27.60
C ASP A 35 -9.14 -17.87 -26.59
N ASP A 36 -8.05 -18.51 -27.01
CA ASP A 36 -6.86 -18.72 -26.18
C ASP A 36 -6.16 -17.38 -25.89
N TRP A 37 -6.15 -16.48 -26.87
CA TRP A 37 -5.66 -15.12 -26.66
C TRP A 37 -6.52 -14.38 -25.63
N TRP A 38 -7.84 -14.47 -25.71
CA TRP A 38 -8.73 -13.88 -24.71
C TRP A 38 -8.57 -14.51 -23.32
N ALA A 39 -8.31 -15.82 -23.23
CA ALA A 39 -8.01 -16.47 -21.97
C ALA A 39 -6.73 -15.91 -21.32
N LYS A 40 -5.68 -15.65 -22.12
CA LYS A 40 -4.46 -14.97 -21.66
C LYS A 40 -4.72 -13.54 -21.20
N VAL A 41 -5.56 -12.78 -21.92
CA VAL A 41 -5.97 -11.43 -21.51
C VAL A 41 -6.73 -11.46 -20.19
N ALA A 42 -7.69 -12.37 -20.03
CA ALA A 42 -8.44 -12.53 -18.78
C ALA A 42 -7.53 -12.90 -17.61
N TYR A 43 -6.54 -13.77 -17.85
CA TYR A 43 -5.52 -14.11 -16.87
C TYR A 43 -4.69 -12.89 -16.46
N LEU A 44 -4.15 -12.12 -17.43
CA LEU A 44 -3.42 -10.89 -17.14
C LEU A 44 -4.25 -9.89 -16.31
N LEU A 45 -5.53 -9.71 -16.67
CA LEU A 45 -6.42 -8.82 -15.93
C LEU A 45 -6.65 -9.30 -14.50
N SER A 46 -6.81 -10.61 -14.28
CA SER A 46 -7.10 -11.15 -12.95
C SER A 46 -6.03 -10.80 -11.92
N PHE A 47 -4.74 -10.98 -12.21
CA PHE A 47 -3.69 -10.66 -11.23
C PHE A 47 -3.26 -9.19 -11.22
N THR A 48 -3.62 -8.41 -12.25
CA THR A 48 -3.39 -6.94 -12.25
C THR A 48 -4.51 -6.16 -11.56
N GLU A 49 -5.71 -6.72 -11.44
CA GLU A 49 -6.85 -6.09 -10.77
C GLU A 49 -6.57 -5.73 -9.29
N PRO A 50 -5.95 -6.60 -8.46
CA PRO A 50 -5.55 -6.23 -7.10
C PRO A 50 -4.59 -5.02 -7.07
N ILE A 51 -3.67 -4.93 -8.03
CA ILE A 51 -2.71 -3.83 -8.14
C ILE A 51 -3.43 -2.52 -8.49
N LEU A 52 -4.33 -2.56 -9.48
CA LEU A 52 -5.11 -1.39 -9.89
C LEU A 52 -6.05 -0.92 -8.78
N SER A 53 -6.65 -1.86 -8.04
CA SER A 53 -7.49 -1.55 -6.89
C SER A 53 -6.70 -0.80 -5.81
N MET A 54 -5.48 -1.26 -5.52
CA MET A 54 -4.60 -0.61 -4.55
C MET A 54 -4.18 0.80 -4.99
N ILE A 55 -3.85 0.97 -6.27
CA ILE A 55 -3.49 2.29 -6.82
C ILE A 55 -4.67 3.25 -6.71
N LYS A 56 -5.87 2.82 -7.08
CA LYS A 56 -7.08 3.66 -6.97
C LYS A 56 -7.41 4.01 -5.52
N TYR A 57 -7.18 3.08 -4.59
CA TYR A 57 -7.37 3.33 -3.16
C TYR A 57 -6.38 4.37 -2.63
N ALA A 58 -5.13 4.31 -3.07
CA ALA A 58 -4.09 5.27 -2.73
C ALA A 58 -4.26 6.65 -3.42
N ASP A 59 -5.08 6.74 -4.47
CA ASP A 59 -5.35 7.95 -5.23
C ASP A 59 -6.45 8.78 -4.55
N THR A 60 -6.17 9.19 -3.31
CA THR A 60 -7.03 10.04 -2.48
C THR A 60 -6.21 11.15 -1.82
N ASP A 61 -6.85 12.28 -1.54
CA ASP A 61 -6.27 13.38 -0.76
C ASP A 61 -6.25 13.08 0.75
N ASP A 62 -6.86 11.96 1.17
CA ASP A 62 -6.92 11.52 2.57
C ASP A 62 -5.66 10.78 3.02
N ALA A 63 -5.36 10.84 4.33
CA ALA A 63 -4.24 10.13 4.95
C ALA A 63 -4.48 8.61 5.00
N CYS A 64 -4.18 7.94 3.90
CA CYS A 64 -4.38 6.50 3.68
C CYS A 64 -3.09 5.66 3.83
N ILE A 65 -1.95 6.28 4.14
CA ILE A 65 -0.65 5.59 4.11
C ILE A 65 -0.62 4.31 4.96
N GLY A 66 -1.18 4.32 6.16
CA GLY A 66 -1.18 3.12 6.99
C GLY A 66 -2.09 2.02 6.48
N GLU A 67 -3.23 2.37 5.89
CA GLU A 67 -4.11 1.39 5.22
C GLU A 67 -3.43 0.81 3.97
N ILE A 68 -2.55 1.60 3.31
CA ILE A 68 -1.73 1.12 2.21
C ILE A 68 -0.67 0.11 2.69
N TYR A 69 -0.02 0.37 3.83
CA TYR A 69 0.91 -0.58 4.45
C TYR A 69 0.21 -1.89 4.82
N ASP A 70 -0.97 -1.83 5.43
CA ASP A 70 -1.72 -3.03 5.79
C ASP A 70 -2.24 -3.78 4.55
N GLY A 71 -2.60 -3.05 3.49
CA GLY A 71 -3.18 -3.61 2.27
C GLY A 71 -2.19 -4.31 1.33
N ILE A 72 -0.88 -4.02 1.42
CA ILE A 72 0.11 -4.56 0.47
C ILE A 72 0.24 -6.09 0.59
N ASP A 73 0.23 -6.62 1.80
CA ASP A 73 0.32 -8.06 2.02
C ASP A 73 -0.94 -8.76 1.50
N SER A 74 -2.13 -8.21 1.80
CA SER A 74 -3.39 -8.73 1.25
C SER A 74 -3.41 -8.71 -0.29
N MET A 75 -2.86 -7.65 -0.91
CA MET A 75 -2.74 -7.56 -2.36
C MET A 75 -1.79 -8.66 -2.90
N LEU A 76 -0.63 -8.86 -2.27
CA LEU A 76 0.33 -9.90 -2.66
C LEU A 76 -0.26 -11.30 -2.50
N GLU A 77 -1.02 -11.56 -1.44
CA GLU A 77 -1.71 -12.83 -1.23
C GLU A 77 -2.76 -13.10 -2.31
N LYS A 78 -3.61 -12.12 -2.64
CA LYS A 78 -4.59 -12.26 -3.75
C LYS A 78 -3.90 -12.57 -5.08
N ILE A 79 -2.78 -11.91 -5.36
CA ILE A 79 -1.99 -12.17 -6.58
C ILE A 79 -1.44 -13.59 -6.55
N ARG A 80 -0.86 -14.01 -5.42
CA ARG A 80 -0.33 -15.37 -5.23
C ARG A 80 -1.41 -16.41 -5.52
N ASP A 81 -2.58 -16.27 -4.92
CA ASP A 81 -3.67 -17.23 -5.05
C ASP A 81 -4.17 -17.35 -6.50
N ILE A 82 -4.23 -16.22 -7.24
CA ILE A 82 -4.60 -16.19 -8.65
C ILE A 82 -3.56 -16.89 -9.53
N LEU A 83 -2.28 -16.63 -9.30
CA LEU A 83 -1.19 -17.22 -10.08
C LEU A 83 -1.04 -18.71 -9.80
N GLN A 84 -1.10 -19.13 -8.53
CA GLN A 84 -0.99 -20.53 -8.12
C GLN A 84 -2.15 -21.41 -8.62
N GLN A 85 -3.35 -20.85 -8.81
CA GLN A 85 -4.47 -21.59 -9.41
C GLN A 85 -4.25 -21.92 -10.90
N LYS A 86 -3.31 -21.24 -11.56
CA LYS A 86 -3.09 -21.33 -13.01
C LYS A 86 -1.70 -21.86 -13.40
N GLU A 87 -0.71 -21.74 -12.54
CA GLU A 87 0.59 -22.38 -12.71
C GLU A 87 0.48 -23.89 -12.50
N GLN A 88 0.85 -24.66 -13.53
CA GLN A 88 0.95 -26.12 -13.46
C GLN A 88 2.36 -26.58 -13.05
N ASP A 89 3.35 -25.69 -13.10
CA ASP A 89 4.76 -25.99 -12.86
C ASP A 89 5.33 -25.14 -11.70
N PRO A 90 5.71 -25.74 -10.56
CA PRO A 90 6.27 -25.02 -9.43
C PRO A 90 7.71 -24.50 -9.63
N GLU A 91 8.43 -24.96 -10.67
CA GLU A 91 9.81 -24.48 -10.94
C GLU A 91 9.84 -23.11 -11.64
N GLU A 92 8.77 -22.71 -12.33
CA GLU A 92 8.63 -21.43 -13.04
C GLU A 92 7.78 -20.46 -12.18
N ASN A 93 8.31 -20.04 -11.03
CA ASN A 93 7.55 -19.24 -10.06
C ASN A 93 7.38 -17.78 -10.53
N PHE A 94 6.49 -17.55 -11.50
CA PHE A 94 6.17 -16.23 -12.06
C PHE A 94 5.58 -15.30 -10.99
N TYR A 95 4.94 -15.83 -9.95
CA TYR A 95 4.61 -15.05 -8.76
C TYR A 95 5.82 -14.35 -8.13
N ASN A 96 6.98 -15.00 -8.02
CA ASN A 96 8.18 -14.36 -7.47
C ASN A 96 8.68 -13.21 -8.36
N GLU A 97 8.57 -13.31 -9.69
CA GLU A 97 8.92 -12.23 -10.60
C GLU A 97 7.97 -11.03 -10.41
N VAL A 98 6.67 -11.29 -10.36
CA VAL A 98 5.63 -10.28 -10.11
C VAL A 98 5.86 -9.61 -8.74
N LYS A 99 6.05 -10.41 -7.68
CA LYS A 99 6.36 -9.93 -6.33
C LYS A 99 7.62 -9.05 -6.33
N THR A 100 8.66 -9.45 -7.04
CA THR A 100 9.91 -8.68 -7.13
C THR A 100 9.69 -7.31 -7.77
N VAL A 101 8.90 -7.25 -8.85
CA VAL A 101 8.56 -5.96 -9.50
C VAL A 101 7.75 -5.07 -8.57
N ILE A 102 6.73 -5.64 -7.90
CA ILE A 102 5.88 -4.91 -6.94
C ILE A 102 6.71 -4.37 -5.79
N MET A 103 7.51 -5.21 -5.13
CA MET A 103 8.34 -4.80 -3.98
C MET A 103 9.41 -3.78 -4.36
N ARG A 104 10.00 -3.90 -5.56
CA ARG A 104 10.92 -2.89 -6.09
C ARG A 104 10.22 -1.54 -6.23
N ARG A 105 8.99 -1.51 -6.73
CA ARG A 105 8.22 -0.28 -6.87
C ARG A 105 7.79 0.28 -5.52
N TRP A 106 7.32 -0.58 -4.62
CA TRP A 106 6.96 -0.25 -3.24
C TRP A 106 8.10 0.45 -2.52
N ASN A 107 9.28 -0.19 -2.46
CA ASN A 107 10.46 0.37 -1.79
C ASN A 107 10.91 1.72 -2.36
N LYS A 108 10.58 2.03 -3.62
CA LYS A 108 10.86 3.34 -4.22
C LYS A 108 9.83 4.41 -3.85
N MET A 109 8.58 4.02 -3.57
CA MET A 109 7.48 4.93 -3.22
C MET A 109 7.36 5.12 -1.69
N THR A 110 7.82 4.16 -0.91
CA THR A 110 8.00 4.26 0.53
C THR A 110 9.14 5.24 0.84
N THR A 111 8.77 6.46 1.22
CA THR A 111 9.74 7.46 1.69
C THR A 111 9.87 7.37 3.22
N PRO A 112 10.99 7.86 3.79
CA PRO A 112 11.12 8.02 5.25
C PRO A 112 9.95 8.81 5.85
N SER A 113 9.44 9.84 5.17
CA SER A 113 8.28 10.60 5.61
C SER A 113 7.01 9.75 5.68
N HIS A 114 6.77 8.88 4.69
CA HIS A 114 5.62 7.98 4.69
C HIS A 114 5.67 6.97 5.85
N LEU A 115 6.86 6.42 6.13
CA LEU A 115 7.07 5.53 7.29
C LEU A 115 6.72 6.25 8.60
N LEU A 116 7.24 7.46 8.78
CA LEU A 116 6.98 8.25 9.99
C LEU A 116 5.52 8.70 10.10
N ALA A 117 4.88 9.04 8.98
CA ALA A 117 3.46 9.40 8.96
C ALA A 117 2.59 8.23 9.42
N TYR A 118 2.95 6.99 9.04
CA TYR A 118 2.25 5.81 9.53
C TYR A 118 2.57 5.55 11.01
N ALA A 119 3.86 5.49 11.36
CA ALA A 119 4.33 5.17 12.70
C ALA A 119 3.83 6.16 13.77
N LEU A 120 3.66 7.44 13.42
CA LEU A 120 3.26 8.48 14.37
C LEU A 120 1.76 8.74 14.35
N ASN A 121 0.94 7.97 13.63
CA ASN A 121 -0.50 8.22 13.60
C ASN A 121 -1.20 7.50 14.78
N PRO A 122 -1.78 8.24 15.76
CA PRO A 122 -2.36 7.66 16.97
C PRO A 122 -3.53 6.69 16.71
N LYS A 123 -4.22 6.84 15.56
CA LYS A 123 -5.37 5.99 15.22
C LYS A 123 -5.02 4.50 15.14
N TYR A 124 -3.76 4.15 14.86
CA TYR A 124 -3.29 2.77 14.69
C TYR A 124 -2.87 2.08 15.99
N TYR A 125 -2.87 2.78 17.12
CA TYR A 125 -2.45 2.25 18.43
C TYR A 125 -3.65 2.03 19.37
N SER A 126 -4.85 1.87 18.83
CA SER A 126 -6.05 1.63 19.65
C SER A 126 -6.28 0.15 19.94
N SER A 127 -6.91 -0.11 21.10
CA SER A 127 -7.44 -1.42 21.46
C SER A 127 -8.49 -1.94 20.47
N GLU A 128 -9.21 -1.03 19.79
CA GLU A 128 -10.21 -1.37 18.78
C GLU A 128 -9.56 -1.91 17.50
N ILE A 129 -8.46 -1.30 17.04
CA ILE A 129 -7.67 -1.78 15.90
C ILE A 129 -7.01 -3.11 16.25
N LEU A 130 -6.36 -3.19 17.42
CA LEU A 130 -5.69 -4.40 17.91
C LEU A 130 -6.66 -5.57 18.21
N GLY A 131 -7.95 -5.27 18.38
CA GLY A 131 -9.00 -6.27 18.61
C GLY A 131 -9.62 -6.85 17.34
N LEU A 132 -9.34 -6.28 16.16
CA LEU A 132 -9.86 -6.78 14.88
C LEU A 132 -9.07 -8.03 14.42
N PRO A 133 -9.70 -8.98 13.70
CA PRO A 133 -8.99 -10.08 13.07
C PRO A 133 -7.93 -9.55 12.10
N GLY A 134 -6.64 -9.79 12.41
CA GLY A 134 -5.52 -9.26 11.62
C GLY A 134 -5.13 -7.81 11.94
N GLY A 135 -5.76 -7.18 12.94
CA GLY A 135 -5.40 -5.84 13.39
C GLY A 135 -4.08 -5.84 14.15
N GLN A 136 -3.09 -5.13 13.62
CA GLN A 136 -1.74 -5.13 14.15
C GLN A 136 -1.24 -3.69 14.24
N ALA A 137 -0.75 -3.29 15.42
CA ALA A 137 -0.10 -1.98 15.54
C ALA A 137 1.14 -1.95 14.63
N PRO A 138 1.50 -0.79 14.05
CA PRO A 138 2.60 -0.69 13.09
C PRO A 138 3.91 -1.32 13.59
N TYR A 139 4.21 -1.15 14.89
CA TYR A 139 5.44 -1.64 15.52
C TYR A 139 5.48 -3.14 15.81
N ASN A 140 4.38 -3.88 15.60
CA ASN A 140 4.40 -5.33 15.70
C ASN A 140 4.92 -5.98 14.40
N ASP A 141 5.01 -5.24 13.28
CA ASP A 141 5.74 -5.66 12.09
C ASP A 141 7.23 -5.34 12.26
N HIS A 142 8.06 -6.39 12.32
CA HIS A 142 9.50 -6.27 12.51
C HIS A 142 10.20 -5.51 11.36
N GLU A 143 9.78 -5.73 10.12
CA GLU A 143 10.36 -5.04 8.96
C GLU A 143 10.03 -3.55 9.02
N PHE A 144 8.77 -3.21 9.32
CA PHE A 144 8.34 -1.82 9.51
C PHE A 144 9.06 -1.15 10.68
N ALA A 145 9.12 -1.79 11.85
CA ALA A 145 9.79 -1.26 13.04
C ALA A 145 11.27 -0.97 12.75
N THR A 146 11.97 -1.92 12.10
CA THR A 146 13.39 -1.76 11.73
C THR A 146 13.60 -0.58 10.77
N LYS A 147 12.76 -0.44 9.74
CA LYS A 147 12.83 0.69 8.79
C LYS A 147 12.54 2.03 9.46
N THR A 148 11.60 2.05 10.41
CA THR A 148 11.23 3.24 11.17
C THR A 148 12.35 3.65 12.12
N GLU A 149 12.95 2.70 12.85
CA GLU A 149 14.09 2.95 13.73
C GLU A 149 15.29 3.48 12.94
N THR A 150 15.63 2.84 11.81
CA THR A 150 16.69 3.31 10.91
C THR A 150 16.41 4.74 10.41
N THR A 151 15.14 5.07 10.18
CA THR A 151 14.73 6.42 9.78
C THR A 151 14.93 7.43 10.92
N PHE A 152 14.56 7.09 12.15
CA PHE A 152 14.79 7.94 13.32
C PHE A 152 16.28 8.14 13.61
N GLN A 153 17.09 7.09 13.55
CA GLN A 153 18.55 7.19 13.73
C GLN A 153 19.21 8.15 12.71
N ARG A 154 18.68 8.21 11.48
CA ARG A 154 19.15 9.15 10.46
C ARG A 154 18.69 10.59 10.72
N LEU A 155 17.51 10.77 11.29
CA LEU A 155 16.97 12.08 11.66
C LEU A 155 17.64 12.66 12.92
N PHE A 156 18.00 11.78 13.85
CA PHE A 156 18.59 12.11 15.14
C PHE A 156 19.95 11.39 15.29
N PRO A 157 21.01 11.89 14.64
CA PRO A 157 22.32 11.25 14.66
C PRO A 157 23.04 11.34 16.02
N ASP A 158 22.59 12.22 16.92
CA ASP A 158 23.10 12.31 18.29
C ASP A 158 22.59 11.10 19.10
N PRO A 159 23.47 10.25 19.65
CA PRO A 159 23.08 9.07 20.42
C PRO A 159 22.21 9.39 21.64
N ALA A 160 22.41 10.51 22.32
CA ALA A 160 21.62 10.89 23.49
C ALA A 160 20.18 11.24 23.07
N VAL A 161 20.02 11.96 21.95
CA VAL A 161 18.71 12.28 21.38
C VAL A 161 18.03 11.04 20.83
N ALA A 162 18.77 10.14 20.16
CA ALA A 162 18.22 8.89 19.65
C ALA A 162 17.65 7.99 20.76
N ILE A 163 18.32 7.91 21.92
CA ILE A 163 17.81 7.19 23.09
C ILE A 163 16.52 7.84 23.61
N ALA A 164 16.47 9.18 23.71
CA ALA A 164 15.28 9.90 24.13
C ALA A 164 14.10 9.66 23.18
N VAL A 165 14.33 9.71 21.86
CA VAL A 165 13.32 9.42 20.83
C VAL A 165 12.79 7.98 20.96
N SER A 166 13.66 7.00 21.16
CA SER A 166 13.23 5.61 21.37
C SER A 166 12.37 5.45 22.65
N TYR A 167 12.71 6.19 23.70
CA TYR A 167 11.92 6.22 24.93
C TYR A 167 10.54 6.86 24.71
N GLU A 168 10.49 8.03 24.09
CA GLU A 168 9.24 8.70 23.71
C GLU A 168 8.36 7.80 22.84
N MET A 169 8.97 7.05 21.91
CA MET A 169 8.24 6.13 21.04
C MET A 169 7.65 4.96 21.83
N ALA A 170 8.40 4.41 22.79
CA ALA A 170 7.89 3.38 23.69
C ALA A 170 6.72 3.89 24.54
N CYS A 171 6.78 5.13 25.05
CA CYS A 171 5.67 5.75 25.78
C CYS A 171 4.44 5.92 24.88
N PHE A 172 4.61 6.43 23.66
CA PHE A 172 3.52 6.61 22.70
C PHE A 172 2.84 5.28 22.34
N ILE A 173 3.63 4.26 21.96
CA ILE A 173 3.10 2.94 21.58
C ILE A 173 2.39 2.28 22.75
N SER A 174 2.95 2.40 23.96
CA SER A 174 2.35 1.78 25.13
C SER A 174 1.08 2.49 25.60
N SER A 175 0.81 3.75 25.24
CA SER A 175 -0.42 4.47 25.63
C SER A 175 -0.73 4.47 27.14
N PHE A 176 0.23 4.11 28.01
CA PHE A 176 -0.06 3.71 29.41
C PHE A 176 0.60 4.57 30.49
N ASN A 177 1.48 5.52 30.17
CA ASN A 177 2.26 6.20 31.21
C ASN A 177 2.02 7.71 31.37
N ASP A 178 1.50 8.42 30.36
CA ASP A 178 1.54 9.90 30.31
C ASP A 178 0.28 10.54 29.71
N SER A 179 0.28 11.86 29.44
CA SER A 179 -0.87 12.63 28.93
C SER A 179 -1.54 12.04 27.68
N MET A 180 -0.78 11.30 26.87
CA MET A 180 -1.26 10.59 25.68
C MET A 180 -2.17 9.39 25.98
N GLY A 181 -2.13 8.86 27.20
CA GLY A 181 -2.98 7.75 27.66
C GLY A 181 -4.28 8.20 28.32
N GLU A 182 -4.51 9.51 28.46
CA GLU A 182 -5.74 10.03 29.05
C GLU A 182 -6.98 9.70 28.19
N LEU A 183 -8.14 9.56 28.83
CA LEU A 183 -9.40 9.25 28.15
C LEU A 183 -9.72 10.24 27.01
N ASN A 184 -9.38 11.52 27.19
CA ASN A 184 -9.56 12.55 26.16
C ASN A 184 -8.65 12.30 24.96
N ALA A 185 -7.36 12.02 25.19
CA ALA A 185 -6.41 11.69 24.13
C ALA A 185 -6.84 10.42 23.35
N LEU A 186 -7.34 9.41 24.06
CA LEU A 186 -7.84 8.18 23.44
C LEU A 186 -9.10 8.40 22.59
N SER A 187 -9.96 9.34 22.96
CA SER A 187 -11.14 9.71 22.16
C SER A 187 -10.75 10.57 20.96
N ASP A 188 -9.86 11.55 21.16
CA ASP A 188 -9.48 12.54 20.17
C ASP A 188 -8.73 11.95 18.97
N LYS A 189 -8.09 10.78 19.11
CA LYS A 189 -7.36 10.13 18.00
C LYS A 189 -8.22 9.84 16.76
N TYR A 190 -9.54 9.76 16.93
CA TYR A 190 -10.51 9.56 15.85
C TYR A 190 -11.20 10.85 15.40
N ASN A 191 -11.20 11.88 16.25
CA ASN A 191 -11.95 13.11 16.04
C ASN A 191 -11.06 14.26 15.53
N LEU A 192 -9.76 14.22 15.84
CA LEU A 192 -8.77 15.22 15.42
C LEU A 192 -7.93 14.71 14.25
N LYS A 193 -7.44 15.66 13.45
CA LYS A 193 -6.34 15.36 12.51
C LYS A 193 -5.12 14.90 13.32
N PRO A 194 -4.32 13.92 12.85
CA PRO A 194 -3.18 13.40 13.60
C PRO A 194 -2.18 14.46 14.06
N SER A 195 -1.87 15.46 13.21
CA SER A 195 -1.02 16.59 13.60
C SER A 195 -1.58 17.45 14.72
N MET A 196 -2.91 17.66 14.76
CA MET A 196 -3.58 18.35 15.88
C MET A 196 -3.56 17.52 17.16
N TRP A 197 -3.72 16.20 17.06
CA TRP A 197 -3.60 15.32 18.22
C TRP A 197 -2.22 15.45 18.88
N TRP A 198 -1.14 15.42 18.10
CA TRP A 198 0.22 15.64 18.62
C TRP A 198 0.43 17.03 19.20
N TYR A 199 -0.24 18.04 18.65
CA TYR A 199 -0.17 19.40 19.19
C TYR A 199 -0.75 19.49 20.60
N VAL A 200 -1.89 18.81 20.85
CA VAL A 200 -2.68 18.87 22.10
C VAL A 200 -2.21 17.86 23.15
N HIS A 201 -1.85 16.65 22.74
CA HIS A 201 -1.57 15.54 23.66
C HIS A 201 -0.10 15.12 23.68
N GLY A 202 0.71 15.62 22.72
CA GLY A 202 2.11 15.22 22.57
C GLY A 202 3.10 15.86 23.53
N HIS A 203 2.65 16.50 24.61
CA HIS A 203 3.48 17.40 25.43
C HIS A 203 4.67 16.72 26.10
N ASP A 204 4.52 15.46 26.46
CA ASP A 204 5.55 14.67 27.15
C ASP A 204 6.58 14.04 26.19
N ALA A 205 6.41 14.20 24.87
CA ALA A 205 7.32 13.71 23.85
C ALA A 205 7.81 14.84 22.95
N GLU A 206 8.81 15.59 23.42
CA GLU A 206 9.30 16.80 22.76
C GLU A 206 9.79 16.53 21.33
N TYR A 207 10.62 15.51 21.15
CA TYR A 207 11.24 15.21 19.87
C TYR A 207 10.24 14.61 18.89
N LEU A 208 9.45 13.63 19.32
CA LEU A 208 8.42 13.00 18.50
C LEU A 208 7.33 13.99 18.11
N ARG A 209 6.86 14.84 19.03
CA ARG A 209 5.85 15.87 18.72
C ARG A 209 6.32 16.79 17.60
N HIS A 210 7.57 17.23 17.63
CA HIS A 210 8.10 18.11 16.60
C HIS A 210 8.10 17.44 15.21
N VAL A 211 8.57 16.19 15.14
CA VAL A 211 8.59 15.42 13.89
C VAL A 211 7.18 15.08 13.43
N ALA A 212 6.33 14.64 14.34
CA ALA A 212 4.95 14.23 14.05
C ALA A 212 4.14 15.37 13.47
N ILE A 213 4.17 16.56 14.09
CA ILE A 213 3.46 17.74 13.57
C ILE A 213 3.94 18.05 12.15
N LYS A 214 5.27 18.06 11.92
CA LYS A 214 5.84 18.40 10.61
C LYS A 214 5.51 17.39 9.51
N VAL A 215 5.47 16.09 9.83
CA VAL A 215 5.21 15.02 8.87
C VAL A 215 3.70 14.87 8.61
N LEU A 216 2.88 15.02 9.66
CA LEU A 216 1.43 14.81 9.60
C LEU A 216 0.63 16.07 9.23
N SER A 217 1.31 17.20 8.96
CA SER A 217 0.70 18.44 8.47
C SER A 217 0.95 18.72 6.99
N GLN A 218 1.65 17.82 6.28
CA GLN A 218 1.90 17.92 4.84
C GLN A 218 0.65 17.54 4.06
#